data_AF-V4P3T8-F1
#
_entry.id   AF-V4P3T8-F1
#
_cell.length_a   1.000
_cell.length_b   1.000
_cell.length_c   1.000
_cell.angle_alpha   90.00
_cell.angle_beta   90.00
_cell.angle_gamma   90.00
#
_symmetry.space_group_name_H-M   'P 1'
#
loop_
_entity.id
_entity.type
_entity.pdbx_description
1 polymer ?
#
loop_
_entity_poly.entity_id
_entity_poly.type
_entity_poly.pdbx_seq_one_letter_code
_entity_poly.pdbx_strand_id
1 'polypeptide(L)'
;MQKIAPSFRSFRAPIIAGAALLSACVAGQALAECEEAEEAMAGKAVAAATAAKVTPAVAITGKQMLDISECNIGGGGIVVLFKYNFLGADGLYWVQGSAKVRAGTVSDLKVMTMSPNLSAATAAKGVKLASN
;
A
#
# COMPACT_ATOMS: atom_id res chain seq x y z
N MET A 1 -21.47 47.49 -46.67
CA MET A 1 -22.44 46.47 -47.08
C MET A 1 -21.69 45.32 -47.72
N GLN A 2 -21.97 44.08 -47.31
CA GLN A 2 -22.03 42.84 -48.13
C GLN A 2 -20.86 42.50 -49.09
N LYS A 3 -20.43 41.25 -49.29
CA LYS A 3 -20.65 39.90 -48.73
C LYS A 3 -19.90 38.96 -49.71
N ILE A 4 -19.64 37.72 -49.28
CA ILE A 4 -19.57 36.49 -50.12
C ILE A 4 -18.22 36.10 -50.76
N ALA A 5 -17.64 35.03 -50.17
CA ALA A 5 -16.71 34.06 -50.76
C ALA A 5 -17.42 33.17 -51.81
N PRO A 6 -16.76 32.36 -52.68
CA PRO A 6 -16.17 31.07 -52.27
C PRO A 6 -14.95 30.64 -53.14
N SER A 7 -14.16 29.63 -52.79
CA SER A 7 -14.39 28.26 -53.28
C SER A 7 -13.38 27.32 -52.64
N PHE A 8 -13.91 26.33 -51.92
CA PHE A 8 -13.20 25.15 -51.45
C PHE A 8 -12.75 24.27 -52.62
N ARG A 9 -11.54 23.72 -52.54
CA ARG A 9 -11.22 22.40 -53.13
C ARG A 9 -10.65 21.52 -52.03
N SER A 10 -11.42 20.48 -51.71
CA SER A 10 -10.99 19.28 -51.03
C SER A 10 -9.99 18.52 -51.90
N PHE A 11 -8.90 18.00 -51.33
CA PHE A 11 -8.57 16.56 -51.35
C PHE A 11 -7.19 16.30 -50.70
N ARG A 12 -7.19 15.33 -49.78
CA ARG A 12 -6.07 14.50 -49.27
C ARG A 12 -5.21 15.06 -48.12
N ALA A 13 -5.56 14.64 -46.91
CA ALA A 13 -4.61 14.34 -45.82
C ALA A 13 -3.71 13.16 -46.25
N PRO A 14 -2.44 13.05 -45.81
CA PRO A 14 -2.11 12.83 -44.40
C PRO A 14 -0.82 13.56 -43.94
N ILE A 15 -0.36 13.20 -42.73
CA ILE A 15 0.90 13.57 -42.05
C ILE A 15 0.75 14.76 -41.09
N ILE A 16 0.20 14.43 -39.92
CA ILE A 16 0.41 15.19 -38.68
C ILE A 16 1.85 14.93 -38.23
N ALA A 17 2.69 15.95 -38.31
CA ALA A 17 3.99 16.01 -37.68
C ALA A 17 4.18 17.43 -37.16
N GLY A 18 4.30 17.61 -35.84
CA GLY A 18 4.55 18.94 -35.29
C GLY A 18 4.35 19.11 -33.80
N ALA A 19 5.31 18.62 -33.02
CA ALA A 19 5.80 19.21 -31.77
C ALA A 19 4.81 19.42 -30.60
N ALA A 20 4.62 18.36 -29.80
CA ALA A 20 4.35 18.52 -28.37
C ALA A 20 5.70 18.69 -27.65
N LEU A 21 5.97 19.92 -27.17
CA LEU A 21 7.11 20.22 -26.31
C LEU A 21 6.94 19.47 -24.98
N LEU A 22 7.76 18.43 -24.80
CA LEU A 22 7.91 17.65 -23.58
C LEU A 22 8.42 18.55 -22.45
N SER A 23 7.51 19.07 -21.64
CA SER A 23 7.82 19.44 -20.25
C SER A 23 7.92 18.16 -19.43
N ALA A 24 9.09 17.53 -19.41
CA ALA A 24 9.39 16.43 -18.51
C ALA A 24 10.35 16.96 -17.43
N CYS A 25 9.74 17.36 -16.32
CA CYS A 25 10.40 17.78 -15.10
C CYS A 25 11.51 16.78 -14.71
N VAL A 26 12.66 17.34 -14.36
CA VAL A 26 13.65 16.66 -13.52
C VAL A 26 13.00 16.49 -12.15
N ALA A 27 12.37 15.35 -11.92
CA ALA A 27 11.99 14.91 -10.58
C ALA A 27 12.94 13.78 -10.21
N GLY A 28 13.80 14.03 -9.22
CA GLY A 28 14.42 12.94 -8.47
C GLY A 28 13.33 11.97 -8.06
N GLN A 29 13.63 10.68 -8.11
CA GLN A 29 12.72 9.61 -7.71
C GLN A 29 12.50 9.67 -6.19
N ALA A 30 11.80 10.69 -5.72
CA ALA A 30 11.16 10.68 -4.43
C ALA A 30 10.03 9.66 -4.57
N LEU A 31 10.11 8.59 -3.80
CA LEU A 31 8.96 7.70 -3.60
C LEU A 31 7.76 8.58 -3.28
N ALA A 32 6.66 8.43 -4.01
CA ALA A 32 5.46 9.18 -3.69
C ALA A 32 4.94 8.65 -2.35
N GLU A 33 4.89 9.52 -1.33
CA GLU A 33 4.20 9.19 -0.09
C GLU A 33 2.73 8.87 -0.40
N CYS A 34 2.12 7.98 0.38
CA CYS A 34 0.71 7.67 0.21
C CYS A 34 -0.16 8.90 0.49
N GLU A 35 -1.20 9.12 -0.30
CA GLU A 35 -2.28 10.00 0.12
C GLU A 35 -3.18 9.24 1.12
N GLU A 36 -4.07 9.97 1.80
CA GLU A 36 -4.92 9.43 2.86
C GLU A 36 -5.77 8.24 2.38
N ALA A 37 -6.20 8.24 1.10
CA ALA A 37 -6.99 7.18 0.52
C ALA A 37 -6.19 5.88 0.34
N GLU A 38 -4.95 5.98 -0.17
CA GLU A 38 -4.02 4.86 -0.30
C GLU A 38 -3.63 4.31 1.06
N GLU A 39 -3.33 5.18 2.02
CA GLU A 39 -2.96 4.77 3.37
C GLU A 39 -4.13 4.05 4.06
N ALA A 40 -5.36 4.57 3.95
CA ALA A 40 -6.53 3.91 4.52
C ALA A 40 -6.82 2.55 3.86
N MET A 41 -6.68 2.44 2.54
CA MET A 41 -6.87 1.20 1.81
C MET A 41 -5.79 0.16 2.16
N ALA A 42 -4.51 0.56 2.09
CA ALA A 42 -3.38 -0.28 2.44
C ALA A 42 -3.44 -0.69 3.91
N GLY A 43 -3.73 0.24 4.81
CA GLY A 43 -3.87 0.00 6.25
C GLY A 43 -4.95 -1.05 6.55
N LYS A 44 -6.13 -0.95 5.94
CA LYS A 44 -7.17 -1.98 6.09
C LYS A 44 -6.69 -3.36 5.63
N ALA A 45 -6.04 -3.43 4.47
CA ALA A 45 -5.52 -4.68 3.94
C ALA A 45 -4.43 -5.29 4.85
N VAL A 46 -3.51 -4.46 5.34
CA VAL A 46 -2.43 -4.86 6.26
C VAL A 46 -2.97 -5.32 7.60
N ALA A 47 -3.92 -4.59 8.18
CA ALA A 47 -4.56 -4.97 9.44
C ALA A 47 -5.25 -6.34 9.31
N ALA A 48 -6.02 -6.56 8.24
CA ALA A 48 -6.70 -7.83 8.00
C ALA A 48 -5.72 -8.99 7.80
N ALA A 49 -4.68 -8.80 6.98
CA ALA A 49 -3.67 -9.83 6.73
C ALA A 49 -2.86 -10.16 8.01
N THR A 50 -2.52 -9.13 8.79
CA THR A 50 -1.77 -9.31 10.04
C THR A 50 -2.62 -10.01 11.09
N ALA A 51 -3.89 -9.62 11.24
CA ALA A 51 -4.85 -10.29 12.12
C ALA A 51 -4.96 -11.78 11.80
N ALA A 52 -5.14 -12.11 10.51
CA ALA A 52 -5.21 -13.50 10.05
C ALA A 52 -3.91 -14.28 10.35
N LYS A 53 -2.75 -13.61 10.27
CA LYS A 53 -1.45 -14.24 10.58
C LYS A 53 -1.25 -14.52 12.07
N VAL A 54 -1.69 -13.61 12.95
CA VAL A 54 -1.47 -13.74 14.42
C VAL A 54 -2.54 -14.59 15.12
N THR A 55 -3.75 -14.67 14.57
CA THR A 55 -4.90 -15.38 15.17
C THR A 55 -4.60 -16.86 15.54
N PRO A 56 -3.86 -17.64 14.72
CA PRO A 56 -3.47 -19.00 15.11
C PRO A 56 -2.65 -19.07 16.40
N ALA A 57 -1.81 -18.06 16.64
CA ALA A 57 -1.02 -17.97 17.87
C ALA A 57 -1.86 -17.43 19.03
N VAL A 58 -2.62 -16.36 18.81
CA VAL A 58 -3.42 -15.70 19.85
C VAL A 58 -4.74 -15.26 19.24
N ALA A 59 -5.85 -15.76 19.78
CA ALA A 59 -7.17 -15.31 19.38
C ALA A 59 -7.34 -13.83 19.77
N ILE A 60 -7.77 -13.02 18.81
CA ILE A 60 -8.04 -11.60 19.03
C ILE A 60 -9.41 -11.47 19.66
N THR A 61 -9.49 -10.98 20.89
CA THR A 61 -10.72 -10.92 21.69
C THR A 61 -11.16 -9.49 22.01
N GLY A 62 -10.34 -8.49 21.69
CA GLY A 62 -10.65 -7.09 21.97
C GLY A 62 -10.21 -6.12 20.88
N LYS A 63 -9.86 -4.90 21.30
CA LYS A 63 -9.49 -3.81 20.41
C LYS A 63 -8.25 -4.15 19.58
N GLN A 64 -8.25 -3.65 18.35
CA GLN A 64 -7.16 -3.74 17.39
C GLN A 64 -6.78 -2.33 16.95
N MET A 65 -5.50 -2.09 16.74
CA MET A 65 -4.99 -0.80 16.29
C MET A 65 -3.81 -1.03 15.36
N LEU A 66 -3.85 -0.40 14.19
CA LEU A 66 -2.75 -0.37 13.25
C LEU A 66 -2.17 1.05 13.25
N ASP A 67 -0.91 1.17 13.62
CA ASP A 67 -0.13 2.39 13.49
C ASP A 67 0.75 2.25 12.26
N ILE A 68 0.56 3.09 11.25
CA ILE A 68 1.42 3.13 10.06
C ILE A 68 2.52 4.16 10.33
N SER A 69 3.78 3.72 10.28
CA SER A 69 4.93 4.60 10.47
C SER A 69 5.47 5.15 9.16
N GLU A 70 5.32 4.40 8.07
CA GLU A 70 5.69 4.83 6.73
C GLU A 70 4.72 4.22 5.71
N CYS A 71 4.33 4.99 4.71
CA CYS A 71 3.54 4.53 3.57
C CYS A 71 4.10 5.14 2.28
N ASN A 72 4.64 4.30 1.41
CA ASN A 72 5.32 4.72 0.20
C ASN A 72 4.79 3.96 -1.02
N ILE A 73 4.53 4.68 -2.11
CA ILE A 73 4.19 4.09 -3.41
C ILE A 73 5.48 3.84 -4.18
N GLY A 74 5.77 2.57 -4.46
CA GLY A 74 7.02 2.18 -5.13
C GLY A 74 7.03 0.74 -5.61
N GLY A 75 7.74 0.49 -6.72
CA GLY A 75 7.95 -0.87 -7.25
C GLY A 75 6.64 -1.63 -7.54
N GLY A 76 5.63 -0.93 -8.09
CA GLY A 76 4.34 -1.49 -8.50
C GLY A 76 3.39 -1.86 -7.36
N GLY A 77 3.48 -1.18 -6.21
CA GLY A 77 2.55 -1.33 -5.09
C GLY A 77 2.80 -0.28 -3.99
N ILE A 78 2.03 -0.37 -2.92
CA ILE A 78 2.19 0.43 -1.71
C ILE A 78 3.01 -0.39 -0.70
N VAL A 79 4.08 0.17 -0.17
CA VAL A 79 4.88 -0.43 0.90
C VAL A 79 4.55 0.30 2.20
N VAL A 80 4.14 -0.47 3.21
CA VAL A 80 3.72 0.03 4.51
C VAL A 80 4.66 -0.53 5.58
N LEU A 81 5.25 0.34 6.41
CA LEU A 81 5.84 -0.07 7.69
C LEU A 81 4.83 0.22 8.79
N PHE A 82 4.60 -0.76 9.65
CA PHE A 82 3.50 -0.68 10.60
C PHE A 82 3.80 -1.35 11.95
N LYS A 83 3.04 -0.94 12.96
CA LYS A 83 2.86 -1.63 14.22
C LYS A 83 1.39 -2.01 14.38
N TYR A 84 1.10 -3.28 14.54
CA TYR A 84 -0.24 -3.79 14.80
C TYR A 84 -0.35 -4.23 16.25
N ASN A 85 -1.21 -3.58 17.02
CA ASN A 85 -1.50 -3.85 18.43
C ASN A 85 -2.88 -4.50 18.54
N PHE A 86 -3.01 -5.52 19.38
CA PHE A 86 -4.30 -6.17 19.61
C PHE A 86 -4.41 -6.75 21.02
N LEU A 87 -5.64 -6.85 21.51
CA LEU A 87 -5.95 -7.51 22.78
C LEU A 87 -6.33 -8.97 22.53
N GLY A 88 -5.65 -9.87 23.24
CA GLY A 88 -5.97 -11.30 23.32
C GLY A 88 -6.27 -11.73 24.76
N ALA A 89 -6.29 -13.04 25.00
CA ALA A 89 -6.66 -13.59 26.31
C ALA A 89 -5.72 -13.15 27.46
N ASP A 90 -4.41 -13.08 27.22
CA ASP A 90 -3.43 -12.73 28.27
C ASP A 90 -3.01 -11.24 28.24
N GLY A 91 -3.77 -10.39 27.54
CA GLY A 91 -3.58 -8.94 27.52
C GLY A 91 -3.16 -8.38 26.16
N LEU A 92 -2.28 -7.38 26.17
CA LEU A 92 -1.85 -6.67 24.98
C LEU A 92 -0.71 -7.40 24.26
N TYR A 93 -0.89 -7.58 22.95
CA TYR A 93 0.08 -8.13 22.04
C TYR A 93 0.35 -7.11 20.93
N TRP A 94 1.56 -7.15 20.37
CA TRP A 94 1.88 -6.34 19.21
C TRP A 94 2.87 -7.03 18.28
N VAL A 95 2.84 -6.62 17.01
CA VAL A 95 3.79 -7.01 15.97
C VAL A 95 4.17 -5.78 15.16
N GLN A 96 5.44 -5.65 14.79
CA GLN A 96 5.89 -4.68 13.80
C GLN A 96 6.36 -5.40 12.56
N GLY A 97 6.12 -4.80 11.41
CA GLY A 97 6.46 -5.41 10.14
C GLY A 97 6.43 -4.44 8.99
N SER A 98 6.73 -4.99 7.83
CA SER A 98 6.50 -4.34 6.55
C SER A 98 5.52 -5.18 5.72
N ALA A 99 4.73 -4.51 4.90
CA ALA A 99 3.80 -5.14 4.00
C ALA A 99 3.84 -4.45 2.64
N LYS A 100 3.68 -5.24 1.57
CA LYS A 100 3.50 -4.73 0.22
C LYS A 100 2.08 -4.98 -0.24
N VAL A 101 1.32 -3.92 -0.49
CA VAL A 101 -0.05 -3.96 -0.97
C VAL A 101 -0.08 -3.71 -2.48
N ARG A 102 -0.78 -4.57 -3.22
CA ARG A 102 -1.02 -4.45 -4.66
C ARG A 102 -2.50 -4.64 -4.94
N ALA A 103 -3.10 -3.69 -5.67
CA ALA A 103 -4.53 -3.70 -5.97
C ALA A 103 -5.40 -3.95 -4.71
N GLY A 104 -5.08 -3.27 -3.60
CA GLY A 104 -5.81 -3.40 -2.33
C GLY A 104 -5.59 -4.72 -1.57
N THR A 105 -4.69 -5.59 -2.02
CA THR A 105 -4.41 -6.88 -1.36
C THR A 105 -2.96 -6.96 -0.92
N VAL A 106 -2.70 -7.56 0.24
CA VAL A 106 -1.34 -7.78 0.74
C VAL A 106 -0.67 -8.88 -0.09
N SER A 107 0.36 -8.50 -0.84
CA SER A 107 1.17 -9.38 -1.70
C SER A 107 2.41 -9.92 -0.99
N ASP A 108 2.93 -9.18 -0.01
CA ASP A 108 4.03 -9.60 0.86
C ASP A 108 3.80 -9.07 2.27
N LEU A 109 4.08 -9.89 3.30
CA LEU A 109 3.93 -9.52 4.70
C LEU A 109 5.09 -10.09 5.52
N LYS A 110 5.98 -9.19 5.93
CA LYS A 110 7.14 -9.52 6.75
C LYS A 110 6.96 -9.03 8.17
N VAL A 111 6.94 -9.97 9.10
CA VAL A 111 7.01 -9.66 10.53
C VAL A 111 8.48 -9.47 10.89
N MET A 112 8.81 -8.30 11.43
CA MET A 112 10.19 -7.93 11.79
C MET A 112 10.43 -8.13 13.28
N THR A 113 9.50 -7.70 14.12
CA THR A 113 9.60 -7.86 15.57
C THR A 113 8.21 -8.04 16.18
N MET A 114 8.15 -8.55 17.40
CA MET A 114 6.89 -8.79 18.10
C MET A 114 7.07 -8.66 19.61
N SER A 115 5.95 -8.44 20.30
CA SER A 115 5.92 -8.40 21.76
C SER A 115 6.44 -9.70 22.38
N PRO A 116 7.07 -9.64 23.56
CA PRO A 116 7.47 -10.85 24.30
C PRO A 116 6.30 -11.82 24.52
N ASN A 117 5.11 -11.29 24.83
CA ASN A 117 3.89 -12.09 25.02
C ASN A 117 3.49 -12.84 23.75
N LEU A 118 3.56 -12.18 22.58
CA LEU A 118 3.24 -12.82 21.31
C LEU A 118 4.30 -13.87 20.95
N SER A 119 5.58 -13.56 21.17
CA SER A 119 6.67 -14.52 20.97
C SER A 119 6.45 -15.79 21.80
N ALA A 120 6.17 -15.65 23.09
CA ALA A 120 5.88 -16.77 23.98
C ALA A 120 4.66 -17.59 23.52
N ALA A 121 3.56 -16.92 23.15
CA ALA A 121 2.36 -17.60 22.66
C ALA A 121 2.60 -18.34 21.33
N THR A 122 3.38 -17.75 20.43
CA THR A 122 3.73 -18.39 19.15
C THR A 122 4.59 -19.63 19.35
N ALA A 123 5.59 -19.57 20.26
CA ALA A 123 6.42 -20.71 20.62
C ALA A 123 5.59 -21.83 21.27
N ALA A 124 4.69 -21.49 22.19
CA ALA A 124 3.81 -22.45 22.86
C ALA A 124 2.87 -23.19 21.90
N LYS A 125 2.45 -22.54 20.80
CA LYS A 125 1.59 -23.13 19.78
C LYS A 125 2.33 -23.66 18.55
N GLY A 126 3.66 -23.58 18.53
CA GLY A 126 4.47 -23.99 17.36
C GLY A 126 4.21 -23.15 16.10
N VAL A 127 3.70 -21.94 16.24
CA VAL A 127 3.42 -21.03 15.12
C VAL A 127 4.67 -20.20 14.83
N LYS A 128 5.10 -20.13 13.57
CA LYS A 128 6.21 -19.25 13.15
C LYS A 128 5.68 -18.01 12.46
N LEU A 129 5.73 -16.87 13.15
CA LEU A 129 5.32 -15.58 12.57
C LEU A 129 6.45 -14.83 11.86
N ALA A 130 7.70 -15.03 12.28
CA ALA A 130 8.86 -14.38 11.68
C ALA A 130 9.13 -14.96 10.29
N SER A 131 9.18 -14.07 9.29
CA SER A 131 9.58 -14.41 7.93
C SER A 131 11.10 -14.15 7.84
N ASN A 132 11.90 -15.12 8.28
CA ASN A 132 13.35 -15.13 8.04
C ASN A 132 13.63 -15.57 6.61
#